data_AF-A0A0W0FXW4-F1
#
_entry.id   AF-A0A0W0FXW4-F1
#
_cell.length_a   1.000
_cell.length_b   1.000
_cell.length_c   1.000
_cell.angle_alpha   90.00
_cell.angle_beta   90.00
_cell.angle_gamma   90.00
#
_symmetry.space_group_name_H-M   'P 1'
#
loop_
_entity.id
_entity.type
_entity.pdbx_description
1 polymer ?
#
loop_
_entity_poly.entity_id
_entity_poly.type
_entity_poly.pdbx_seq_one_letter_code
_entity_poly.pdbx_strand_id
1 'polypeptide(L)'
;MTPDISTLSLYDPGPLSDVQTNGNGIHSEETDDRYMQKLKNYAKSVPYSIEPHSKMMKMLHFIMLRIAQCIDAKDYEVGFLQWDSMLTYWSMLKYPIPKDKRIALAKIYFHVSVTPGMPAQVIATCADGFKLLAQSTKKITVSDMRLPWRPIYDILKEDLFLDRRQFEYTQLSWCMGYIAENSRRFFHPAAINDMLSTFLPLLNGTQLDTILSSQYYLLSFLPLSHPQSYLPMLFRMWESINSYMYDERMLHFLAKLAETHVSPEVSDPRKIAEIPDDEVSHGETRPQWSKDEARDDFWPGLYKDVGIFTEHEWSLLMCKCLASMEIPLADAGSLTTGPSADNQAGFEIGRLPKPSWRIPSLARIIVYSMAPDGIPAPPSTAPTPFFTPLPSGMNTPSIHTSTLKDYLSAPLGKGVQANRKTYIAGSRALDSLVRFIASIQDFFHVSNSGSWTTDLSAFIKYIVYDFNRRWHEERQPDCETPMNRRLTRAMKRELVKSLRTVCLLAMFSQDSTTVSNIQSCLKSMSVMEPDLILYPILERAVPSLEALVETQ
;
A
#
# COMPACT_ATOMS: atom_id res chain seq x y z
N MET A 1 -40.56 15.46 -36.23
CA MET A 1 -40.47 14.09 -36.75
C MET A 1 -39.85 13.24 -35.66
N THR A 2 -40.68 12.57 -34.87
CA THR A 2 -40.23 11.62 -33.84
C THR A 2 -39.66 10.38 -34.53
N PRO A 3 -38.41 9.97 -34.27
CA PRO A 3 -37.87 8.76 -34.85
C PRO A 3 -38.58 7.53 -34.28
N ASP A 4 -38.90 6.60 -35.18
CA ASP A 4 -39.69 5.40 -34.97
C ASP A 4 -38.93 4.38 -34.09
N ILE A 5 -39.48 4.10 -32.91
CA ILE A 5 -38.89 3.30 -31.82
C ILE A 5 -38.90 1.79 -32.16
N SER A 6 -39.58 1.40 -33.24
CA SER A 6 -39.77 0.01 -33.67
C SER A 6 -38.56 -0.63 -34.36
N THR A 7 -37.49 0.13 -34.65
CA THR A 7 -36.32 -0.35 -35.42
C THR A 7 -35.09 -0.72 -34.57
N LEU A 8 -35.18 -0.64 -33.24
CA LEU A 8 -34.05 -0.95 -32.35
C LEU A 8 -34.18 -2.38 -31.78
N SER A 9 -33.51 -3.34 -32.41
CA SER A 9 -33.39 -4.71 -31.89
C SER A 9 -32.25 -4.84 -30.88
N LEU A 10 -32.56 -5.41 -29.71
CA LEU A 10 -31.65 -5.72 -28.59
C LEU A 10 -30.66 -6.87 -28.85
N TYR A 11 -30.63 -7.42 -30.07
CA TYR A 11 -29.76 -8.52 -30.47
C TYR A 11 -29.04 -8.14 -31.76
N ASP A 12 -27.86 -7.53 -31.61
CA ASP A 12 -26.86 -7.48 -32.67
C ASP A 12 -25.89 -8.64 -32.38
N PRO A 13 -25.83 -9.70 -33.21
CA PRO A 13 -24.83 -10.72 -33.03
C PRO A 13 -23.49 -10.05 -33.30
N GLY A 14 -22.50 -10.30 -32.43
CA GLY A 14 -21.12 -9.86 -32.68
C GLY A 14 -20.63 -10.28 -34.07
N PRO A 15 -19.47 -9.76 -34.52
CA PRO A 15 -19.04 -9.89 -35.90
C PRO A 15 -19.01 -11.35 -36.34
N LEU A 16 -19.63 -11.63 -37.48
CA LEU A 16 -19.53 -12.90 -38.19
C LEU A 16 -18.05 -13.21 -38.44
N SER A 17 -17.56 -14.23 -37.75
CA SER A 17 -16.24 -14.81 -37.91
C SER A 17 -16.21 -15.62 -39.21
N ASP A 18 -15.74 -14.99 -40.28
CA ASP A 18 -15.23 -15.69 -41.47
C ASP A 18 -13.77 -15.31 -41.67
N VAL A 19 -12.87 -15.95 -40.92
CA VAL A 19 -11.60 -16.50 -41.42
C VAL A 19 -11.21 -17.65 -40.49
N GLN A 20 -11.32 -18.88 -41.00
CA GLN A 20 -10.61 -20.03 -40.44
C GLN A 20 -9.11 -19.82 -40.60
N THR A 21 -8.39 -19.59 -39.51
CA THR A 21 -6.98 -19.98 -39.38
C THR A 21 -6.68 -20.35 -37.92
N ASN A 22 -6.55 -21.67 -37.71
CA ASN A 22 -5.74 -22.39 -36.72
C ASN A 22 -5.37 -21.71 -35.40
N GLY A 23 -5.96 -22.23 -34.31
CA GLY A 23 -5.26 -22.84 -33.17
C GLY A 23 -4.25 -22.01 -32.37
N ASN A 24 -4.65 -21.70 -31.13
CA ASN A 24 -3.88 -21.28 -29.94
C ASN A 24 -3.76 -19.76 -29.67
N GLY A 25 -4.39 -19.30 -28.58
CA GLY A 25 -4.26 -17.95 -28.01
C GLY A 25 -5.37 -17.60 -27.00
N ILE A 26 -5.29 -18.03 -25.72
CA ILE A 26 -4.87 -17.23 -24.54
C ILE A 26 -5.94 -16.21 -24.02
N HIS A 27 -6.72 -16.64 -23.00
CA HIS A 27 -7.23 -15.93 -21.80
C HIS A 27 -7.48 -14.39 -21.75
N SER A 28 -7.67 -13.65 -22.85
CA SER A 28 -7.79 -12.18 -22.79
C SER A 28 -9.23 -11.61 -22.70
N GLU A 29 -10.27 -12.40 -23.02
CA GLU A 29 -11.65 -11.88 -23.20
C GLU A 29 -12.42 -11.65 -21.88
N GLU A 30 -12.15 -12.41 -20.81
CA GLU A 30 -12.96 -12.35 -19.57
C GLU A 30 -12.84 -11.03 -18.80
N THR A 31 -11.74 -10.30 -18.97
CA THR A 31 -11.51 -9.05 -18.22
C THR A 31 -12.23 -7.84 -18.81
N ASP A 32 -12.46 -7.83 -20.13
CA ASP A 32 -13.17 -6.73 -20.81
C ASP A 32 -14.68 -6.77 -20.49
N ASP A 33 -15.20 -7.98 -20.24
CA ASP A 33 -16.59 -8.22 -19.85
C ASP A 33 -17.00 -7.53 -18.56
N ARG A 34 -16.13 -7.47 -17.53
CA ARG A 34 -16.48 -6.83 -16.25
C ARG A 34 -16.70 -5.32 -16.39
N TYR A 35 -15.88 -4.65 -17.19
CA TYR A 35 -16.02 -3.20 -17.42
C TYR A 35 -17.21 -2.90 -18.31
N MET A 36 -17.44 -3.73 -19.32
CA MET A 36 -18.63 -3.66 -20.14
C MET A 36 -19.90 -3.91 -19.31
N GLN A 37 -19.89 -4.86 -18.38
CA GLN A 37 -20.99 -5.09 -17.44
C GLN A 37 -21.23 -3.88 -16.52
N LYS A 38 -20.17 -3.25 -16.02
CA LYS A 38 -20.30 -2.03 -15.22
C LYS A 38 -20.93 -0.89 -16.02
N LEU A 39 -20.51 -0.71 -17.27
CA LEU A 39 -21.12 0.25 -18.19
C LEU A 39 -22.59 -0.10 -18.45
N LYS A 40 -22.92 -1.37 -18.71
CA LYS A 40 -24.31 -1.85 -18.87
C LYS A 40 -25.17 -1.57 -17.65
N ASN A 41 -24.63 -1.69 -16.44
CA ASN A 41 -25.36 -1.38 -15.21
C ASN A 41 -25.62 0.13 -15.06
N TYR A 42 -24.64 0.97 -15.38
CA TYR A 42 -24.88 2.42 -15.43
C TYR A 42 -25.85 2.81 -16.54
N ALA A 43 -25.77 2.15 -17.68
CA ALA A 43 -26.67 2.36 -18.80
C ALA A 43 -28.13 2.09 -18.45
N LYS A 44 -28.39 1.06 -17.64
CA LYS A 44 -29.74 0.77 -17.13
C LYS A 44 -30.26 1.82 -16.15
N SER A 45 -29.36 2.54 -15.47
CA SER A 45 -29.75 3.53 -14.44
C SER A 45 -30.09 4.91 -15.00
N VAL A 46 -29.69 5.21 -16.25
CA VAL A 46 -29.97 6.50 -16.88
C VAL A 46 -31.28 6.48 -17.66
N PRO A 47 -32.05 7.58 -17.66
CA PRO A 47 -33.35 7.64 -18.34
C PRO A 47 -33.25 7.82 -19.86
N TYR A 48 -32.04 8.06 -20.40
CA TYR A 48 -31.80 8.30 -21.83
C TYR A 48 -30.94 7.20 -22.45
N SER A 49 -31.13 6.98 -23.75
CA SER A 49 -30.35 6.01 -24.54
C SER A 49 -28.89 6.44 -24.66
N ILE A 50 -27.97 5.51 -24.41
CA ILE A 50 -26.53 5.71 -24.61
C ILE A 50 -26.16 5.44 -26.07
N GLU A 51 -25.12 6.12 -26.53
CA GLU A 51 -24.58 5.93 -27.88
C GLU A 51 -24.13 4.48 -28.14
N PRO A 52 -24.27 3.98 -29.37
CA PRO A 52 -23.84 2.63 -29.70
C PRO A 52 -22.32 2.49 -29.55
N HIS A 53 -21.87 1.30 -29.15
CA HIS A 53 -20.45 1.00 -28.91
C HIS A 53 -19.54 1.36 -30.09
N SER A 54 -20.01 1.16 -31.33
CA SER A 54 -19.27 1.53 -32.55
C SER A 54 -18.99 3.04 -32.65
N LYS A 55 -19.97 3.90 -32.31
CA LYS A 55 -19.80 5.35 -32.34
C LYS A 55 -18.82 5.81 -31.25
N MET A 56 -18.94 5.22 -30.06
CA MET A 56 -18.01 5.43 -28.94
C MET A 56 -16.57 5.10 -29.38
N MET A 57 -16.33 3.90 -29.93
CA MET A 57 -15.00 3.49 -30.40
C MET A 57 -14.43 4.37 -31.51
N LYS A 58 -15.27 4.82 -32.46
CA LYS A 58 -14.85 5.79 -33.49
C LYS A 58 -14.40 7.12 -32.88
N MET A 59 -15.10 7.61 -31.86
CA MET A 59 -14.72 8.83 -31.14
C MET A 59 -13.38 8.63 -30.40
N LEU A 60 -13.18 7.50 -29.73
CA LEU A 60 -11.90 7.19 -29.08
C LEU A 60 -10.74 7.17 -30.10
N HIS A 61 -10.93 6.51 -31.24
CA HIS A 61 -9.92 6.48 -32.31
C HIS A 61 -9.63 7.88 -32.83
N PHE A 62 -10.65 8.72 -32.96
CA PHE A 62 -10.49 10.09 -33.41
C PHE A 62 -9.66 10.92 -32.41
N ILE A 63 -9.93 10.79 -31.11
CA ILE A 63 -9.13 11.43 -30.05
C ILE A 63 -7.67 10.95 -30.12
N MET A 64 -7.45 9.63 -30.21
CA MET A 64 -6.09 9.07 -30.31
C MET A 64 -5.34 9.54 -31.57
N LEU A 65 -6.02 9.58 -32.71
CA LEU A 65 -5.45 10.07 -33.97
C LEU A 65 -5.01 11.53 -33.83
N ARG A 66 -5.85 12.36 -33.21
CA ARG A 66 -5.55 13.78 -33.01
C ARG A 66 -4.39 13.99 -32.04
N ILE A 67 -4.32 13.23 -30.96
CA ILE A 67 -3.17 13.24 -30.04
C ILE A 67 -1.87 12.91 -30.80
N ALA A 68 -1.89 11.84 -31.61
CA ALA A 68 -0.72 11.48 -32.42
C ALA A 68 -0.33 12.59 -33.41
N GLN A 69 -1.30 13.18 -34.11
CA GLN A 69 -1.06 14.30 -35.03
C GLN A 69 -0.49 15.54 -34.34
N CYS A 70 -0.94 15.87 -33.13
CA CYS A 70 -0.41 16.99 -32.35
C CYS A 70 1.05 16.74 -31.95
N ILE A 71 1.41 15.51 -31.59
CA ILE A 71 2.77 15.12 -31.24
C ILE A 71 3.69 15.18 -32.48
N ASP A 72 3.23 14.63 -33.61
CA ASP A 72 3.97 14.68 -34.88
C ASP A 72 4.20 16.13 -35.35
N ALA A 73 3.19 16.99 -35.17
CA ALA A 73 3.26 18.42 -35.47
C ALA A 73 4.05 19.23 -34.42
N LYS A 74 4.42 18.61 -33.29
CA LYS A 74 5.08 19.24 -32.12
C LYS A 74 4.27 20.39 -31.50
N ASP A 75 2.94 20.35 -31.62
CA ASP A 75 2.01 21.27 -30.97
C ASP A 75 1.57 20.71 -29.60
N TYR A 76 2.41 20.93 -28.60
CA TYR A 76 2.20 20.43 -27.24
C TYR A 76 1.36 21.37 -26.37
N GLU A 77 1.38 22.68 -26.64
CA GLU A 77 0.77 23.67 -25.75
C GLU A 77 -0.74 23.80 -25.95
N VAL A 78 -1.21 23.87 -27.20
CA VAL A 78 -2.64 24.11 -27.46
C VAL A 78 -3.32 22.84 -27.92
N GLY A 79 -2.80 22.22 -28.99
CA GLY A 79 -3.40 21.03 -29.58
C GLY A 79 -3.44 19.86 -28.60
N PHE A 80 -2.29 19.45 -28.06
CA PHE A 80 -2.21 18.31 -27.16
C PHE A 80 -3.07 18.49 -25.89
N LEU A 81 -2.99 19.63 -25.22
CA LEU A 81 -3.79 19.90 -24.01
C LEU A 81 -5.30 19.85 -24.28
N GLN A 82 -5.75 20.34 -25.44
CA GLN A 82 -7.16 20.26 -25.81
C GLN A 82 -7.60 18.79 -25.95
N TRP A 83 -6.83 17.95 -26.64
CA TRP A 83 -7.21 16.54 -26.81
C TRP A 83 -7.03 15.71 -25.54
N ASP A 84 -6.10 16.07 -24.67
CA ASP A 84 -5.99 15.50 -23.32
C ASP A 84 -7.24 15.81 -22.48
N SER A 85 -7.76 17.04 -22.54
CA SER A 85 -9.02 17.38 -21.88
C SER A 85 -10.19 16.52 -22.39
N MET A 86 -10.22 16.20 -23.69
CA MET A 86 -11.21 15.30 -24.28
C MET A 86 -11.08 13.87 -23.77
N LEU A 87 -9.85 13.37 -23.58
CA LEU A 87 -9.59 12.07 -22.97
C LEU A 87 -9.97 12.05 -21.47
N THR A 88 -9.79 13.18 -20.80
CA THR A 88 -10.24 13.37 -19.42
C THR A 88 -11.76 13.30 -19.33
N TYR A 89 -12.49 13.99 -20.22
CA TYR A 89 -13.96 13.89 -20.30
C TYR A 89 -14.43 12.47 -20.63
N TRP A 90 -13.72 11.76 -21.51
CA TRP A 90 -13.99 10.34 -21.77
C TRP A 90 -13.90 9.50 -20.49
N SER A 91 -12.88 9.74 -19.67
CA SER A 91 -12.68 9.04 -18.41
C SER A 91 -13.74 9.43 -17.36
N MET A 92 -14.19 10.69 -17.34
CA MET A 92 -15.29 11.16 -16.49
C MET A 92 -16.63 10.48 -16.82
N LEU A 93 -16.88 10.23 -18.12
CA LEU A 93 -18.04 9.43 -18.58
C LEU A 93 -17.95 7.95 -18.20
N LYS A 94 -16.82 7.51 -17.63
CA LYS A 94 -16.54 6.13 -17.20
C LYS A 94 -16.61 5.12 -18.37
N TYR A 95 -16.36 5.57 -19.59
CA TYR A 95 -16.31 4.70 -20.76
C TYR A 95 -15.05 3.82 -20.73
N PRO A 96 -15.18 2.51 -21.04
CA PRO A 96 -14.04 1.61 -21.06
C PRO A 96 -13.11 1.96 -22.23
N ILE A 97 -11.81 1.95 -21.94
CA ILE A 97 -10.74 2.00 -22.96
C ILE A 97 -10.21 0.57 -23.09
N PRO A 98 -10.19 -0.01 -24.31
CA PRO A 98 -9.59 -1.32 -24.56
C PRO A 98 -8.13 -1.38 -24.12
N LYS A 99 -7.68 -2.57 -23.73
CA LYS A 99 -6.34 -2.79 -23.14
C LYS A 99 -5.22 -2.31 -24.07
N ASP A 100 -5.23 -2.71 -25.33
CA ASP A 100 -4.16 -2.39 -26.29
C ASP A 100 -4.02 -0.88 -26.51
N LYS A 101 -5.15 -0.19 -26.64
CA LYS A 101 -5.19 1.27 -26.82
C LYS A 101 -4.73 2.01 -25.58
N ARG A 102 -5.07 1.49 -24.40
CA ARG A 102 -4.58 2.03 -23.12
C ARG A 102 -3.06 1.92 -23.01
N ILE A 103 -2.48 0.78 -23.40
CA ILE A 103 -1.02 0.57 -23.38
C ILE A 103 -0.33 1.54 -24.34
N ALA A 104 -0.84 1.65 -25.57
CA ALA A 104 -0.29 2.58 -26.57
C ALA A 104 -0.32 4.04 -26.08
N LEU A 105 -1.46 4.49 -25.52
CA LEU A 105 -1.57 5.82 -24.93
C LEU A 105 -0.59 5.99 -23.76
N ALA A 106 -0.53 5.03 -22.83
CA ALA A 106 0.36 5.12 -21.67
C ALA A 106 1.84 5.24 -22.08
N LYS A 107 2.28 4.49 -23.10
CA LYS A 107 3.63 4.63 -23.67
C LYS A 107 3.85 6.04 -24.26
N ILE A 108 2.89 6.56 -25.02
CA ILE A 108 2.99 7.92 -25.59
C ILE A 108 3.14 8.97 -24.48
N TYR A 109 2.24 8.97 -23.49
CA TYR A 109 2.28 9.90 -22.36
C TYR A 109 3.61 9.82 -21.60
N PHE A 110 4.13 8.60 -21.40
CA PHE A 110 5.42 8.37 -20.77
C PHE A 110 6.58 8.98 -21.59
N HIS A 111 6.69 8.67 -22.89
CA HIS A 111 7.77 9.19 -23.72
C HIS A 111 7.72 10.71 -23.90
N VAL A 112 6.53 11.31 -23.99
CA VAL A 112 6.38 12.77 -24.02
C VAL A 112 6.87 13.39 -22.71
N SER A 113 6.54 12.80 -21.56
CA SER A 113 6.98 13.31 -20.26
C SER A 113 8.50 13.25 -20.05
N VAL A 114 9.17 12.29 -20.68
CA VAL A 114 10.61 12.04 -20.58
C VAL A 114 11.41 12.83 -21.63
N THR A 115 10.75 13.47 -22.60
CA THR A 115 11.48 14.21 -23.63
C THR A 115 12.08 15.50 -23.02
N PRO A 116 13.40 15.74 -23.13
CA PRO A 116 14.03 16.93 -22.58
C PRO A 116 13.54 18.20 -23.31
N GLY A 117 13.37 19.29 -22.56
CA GLY A 117 12.95 20.59 -23.09
C GLY A 117 11.43 20.79 -23.22
N MET A 118 10.62 19.87 -22.70
CA MET A 118 9.17 20.03 -22.65
C MET A 118 8.73 21.06 -21.57
N PRO A 119 7.68 21.86 -21.82
CA PRO A 119 7.12 22.76 -20.81
C PRO A 119 6.63 21.99 -19.57
N ALA A 120 6.86 22.53 -18.39
CA ALA A 120 6.49 21.88 -17.12
C ALA A 120 4.99 21.55 -17.01
N GLN A 121 4.12 22.39 -17.59
CA GLN A 121 2.67 22.15 -17.62
C GLN A 121 2.32 20.89 -18.42
N VAL A 122 2.94 20.71 -19.60
CA VAL A 122 2.73 19.53 -20.44
C VAL A 122 3.23 18.28 -19.72
N ILE A 123 4.39 18.35 -19.05
CA ILE A 123 4.93 17.23 -18.28
C ILE A 123 3.97 16.84 -17.15
N ALA A 124 3.43 17.81 -16.40
CA ALA A 124 2.48 17.56 -15.33
C ALA A 124 1.19 16.90 -15.85
N THR A 125 0.61 17.43 -16.92
CA THR A 125 -0.58 16.83 -17.58
C THR A 125 -0.28 15.41 -18.06
N CYS A 126 0.87 15.19 -18.69
CA CYS A 126 1.27 13.87 -19.14
C CYS A 126 1.48 12.89 -17.99
N ALA A 127 2.02 13.35 -16.86
CA ALA A 127 2.21 12.55 -15.67
C ALA A 127 0.87 12.09 -15.07
N ASP A 128 -0.11 12.99 -15.00
CA ASP A 128 -1.47 12.67 -14.53
C ASP A 128 -2.22 11.77 -15.50
N GLY A 129 -2.11 12.03 -16.81
CA GLY A 129 -2.64 11.15 -17.86
C GLY A 129 -2.04 9.74 -17.78
N PHE A 130 -0.72 9.63 -17.63
CA PHE A 130 -0.03 8.36 -17.44
C PHE A 130 -0.52 7.63 -16.19
N LYS A 131 -0.61 8.31 -15.05
CA LYS A 131 -1.13 7.72 -13.81
C LYS A 131 -2.55 7.20 -13.99
N LEU A 132 -3.46 7.98 -14.60
CA LEU A 132 -4.85 7.56 -14.81
C LEU A 132 -4.95 6.27 -15.63
N LEU A 133 -4.09 6.11 -16.63
CA LEU A 133 -4.02 4.92 -17.48
C LEU A 133 -3.33 3.74 -16.76
N ALA A 134 -2.30 4.01 -15.95
CA ALA A 134 -1.46 3.01 -15.29
C ALA A 134 -1.96 2.53 -13.91
N GLN A 135 -2.80 3.30 -13.23
CA GLN A 135 -3.18 3.08 -11.82
C GLN A 135 -3.79 1.70 -11.55
N SER A 136 -4.49 1.14 -12.54
CA SER A 136 -5.19 -0.13 -12.33
C SER A 136 -4.25 -1.33 -12.43
N THR A 137 -4.10 -2.05 -11.32
CA THR A 137 -3.31 -3.28 -11.20
C THR A 137 -3.87 -4.43 -12.03
N LYS A 138 -5.20 -4.54 -12.12
CA LYS A 138 -5.88 -5.61 -12.88
C LYS A 138 -5.87 -5.43 -14.39
N LYS A 139 -5.64 -4.21 -14.89
CA LYS A 139 -5.81 -3.87 -16.32
C LYS A 139 -4.55 -4.03 -17.15
N ILE A 140 -3.40 -3.72 -16.56
CA ILE A 140 -2.11 -3.74 -17.24
C ILE A 140 -1.18 -4.54 -16.34
N THR A 141 -0.36 -5.41 -16.90
CA THR A 141 0.65 -6.12 -16.13
C THR A 141 2.03 -5.82 -16.70
N VAL A 142 3.08 -6.19 -15.96
CA VAL A 142 4.47 -6.00 -16.41
C VAL A 142 4.75 -6.75 -17.71
N SER A 143 4.04 -7.86 -17.96
CA SER A 143 4.15 -8.60 -19.22
C SER A 143 3.59 -7.83 -20.43
N ASP A 144 2.63 -6.93 -20.20
CA ASP A 144 1.95 -6.18 -21.26
C ASP A 144 2.66 -4.87 -21.62
N MET A 145 3.24 -4.19 -20.61
CA MET A 145 3.89 -2.90 -20.78
C MET A 145 5.16 -2.84 -19.94
N ARG A 146 6.27 -2.51 -20.61
CA ARG A 146 7.59 -2.30 -20.04
C ARG A 146 8.04 -0.88 -20.36
N LEU A 147 8.75 -0.25 -19.43
CA LEU A 147 9.23 1.11 -19.58
C LEU A 147 10.72 1.21 -19.19
N PRO A 148 11.50 2.06 -19.87
CA PRO A 148 12.89 2.32 -19.48
C PRO A 148 12.95 3.25 -18.27
N TRP A 149 13.79 2.93 -17.29
CA TRP A 149 13.93 3.71 -16.06
C TRP A 149 14.99 4.82 -16.14
N ARG A 150 16.06 4.60 -16.93
CA ARG A 150 17.21 5.52 -17.04
C ARG A 150 16.86 6.94 -17.46
N PRO A 151 16.03 7.17 -18.49
CA PRO A 151 15.73 8.53 -18.92
C PRO A 151 15.11 9.41 -17.83
N ILE A 152 14.27 8.84 -16.97
CA ILE A 152 13.69 9.54 -15.82
C ILE A 152 14.79 9.88 -14.81
N TYR A 153 15.68 8.92 -14.54
CA TYR A 153 16.78 9.10 -13.61
C TYR A 153 17.77 10.16 -14.06
N ASP A 154 18.16 10.18 -15.33
CA ASP A 154 19.12 11.15 -15.88
C ASP A 154 18.57 12.58 -15.74
N ILE A 155 17.30 12.80 -16.12
CA ILE A 155 16.63 14.10 -15.97
C ILE A 155 16.53 14.49 -14.49
N LEU A 156 16.17 13.55 -13.62
CA LEU A 156 16.01 13.83 -12.19
C LEU A 156 17.35 14.13 -11.51
N LYS A 157 18.41 13.40 -11.87
CA LYS A 157 19.76 13.61 -11.33
C LYS A 157 20.31 14.97 -11.74
N GLU A 158 20.13 15.33 -13.01
CA GLU A 158 20.52 16.65 -13.51
C GLU A 158 19.70 17.75 -12.83
N ASP A 159 18.38 17.58 -12.68
CA ASP A 159 17.48 18.61 -12.13
C ASP A 159 17.63 18.82 -10.61
N LEU A 160 17.97 17.79 -9.83
CA LEU A 160 17.92 17.85 -8.36
C LEU A 160 18.95 18.83 -7.76
N PHE A 161 20.14 18.89 -8.34
CA PHE A 161 21.29 19.64 -7.81
C PHE A 161 21.72 20.83 -8.68
N LEU A 162 20.79 21.54 -9.34
CA LEU A 162 21.11 22.78 -10.08
C LEU A 162 21.67 23.89 -9.14
N ASP A 163 22.08 25.02 -9.70
CA ASP A 163 22.47 26.19 -8.90
C ASP A 163 21.27 27.11 -8.61
N ARG A 164 21.28 27.77 -7.43
CA ARG A 164 20.15 28.54 -6.83
C ARG A 164 19.39 29.47 -7.79
N ARG A 165 20.05 29.99 -8.83
CA ARG A 165 19.50 30.94 -9.81
C ARG A 165 18.69 30.31 -10.94
N GLN A 166 18.82 29.00 -11.16
CA GLN A 166 18.13 28.27 -12.23
C GLN A 166 16.86 27.57 -11.75
N PHE A 167 16.61 27.54 -10.43
CA PHE A 167 15.56 26.70 -9.83
C PHE A 167 14.16 27.30 -9.74
N GLU A 168 14.01 28.62 -9.67
CA GLU A 168 12.70 29.25 -9.39
C GLU A 168 11.65 28.97 -10.48
N TYR A 169 12.06 28.39 -11.62
CA TYR A 169 11.21 28.16 -12.78
C TYR A 169 10.78 26.69 -13.00
N THR A 170 11.34 25.67 -12.32
CA THR A 170 11.08 24.26 -12.67
C THR A 170 10.54 23.38 -11.52
N GLN A 171 9.25 23.01 -11.61
CA GLN A 171 8.62 21.92 -10.82
C GLN A 171 8.95 20.51 -11.38
N LEU A 172 10.05 20.38 -12.12
CA LEU A 172 10.41 19.20 -12.88
C LEU A 172 10.77 18.01 -11.98
N SER A 173 11.62 18.22 -10.96
CA SER A 173 11.98 17.22 -9.95
C SER A 173 10.75 16.53 -9.34
N TRP A 174 9.71 17.31 -9.01
CA TRP A 174 8.48 16.77 -8.43
C TRP A 174 7.73 15.88 -9.44
N CYS A 175 7.56 16.37 -10.68
CA CYS A 175 6.88 15.63 -11.73
C CYS A 175 7.60 14.32 -12.08
N MET A 176 8.93 14.36 -12.20
CA MET A 176 9.76 13.18 -12.49
C MET A 176 9.69 12.15 -11.37
N GLY A 177 9.75 12.59 -10.12
CA GLY A 177 9.54 11.73 -8.97
C GLY A 177 8.16 11.06 -8.97
N TYR A 178 7.11 11.82 -9.28
CA TYR A 178 5.76 11.31 -9.39
C TYR A 178 5.58 10.30 -10.55
N ILE A 179 6.21 10.54 -11.70
CA ILE A 179 6.23 9.58 -12.82
C ILE A 179 7.02 8.33 -12.44
N ALA A 180 8.16 8.45 -11.77
CA ALA A 180 8.97 7.33 -11.32
C ALA A 180 8.16 6.38 -10.43
N GLU A 181 7.44 6.90 -9.43
CA GLU A 181 6.60 6.08 -8.54
C GLU A 181 5.49 5.32 -9.28
N ASN A 182 4.89 5.92 -10.31
CA ASN A 182 3.82 5.30 -11.10
C ASN A 182 4.35 4.31 -12.16
N SER A 183 5.53 4.60 -12.73
CA SER A 183 6.17 3.77 -13.76
C SER A 183 6.94 2.58 -13.17
N ARG A 184 7.30 2.65 -11.88
CA ARG A 184 7.98 1.62 -11.10
C ARG A 184 7.46 0.19 -11.32
N ARG A 185 6.14 0.01 -11.47
CA ARG A 185 5.54 -1.31 -11.68
C ARG A 185 5.97 -1.94 -13.01
N PHE A 186 6.27 -1.14 -14.02
CA PHE A 186 6.56 -1.58 -15.39
C PHE A 186 8.06 -1.68 -15.69
N PHE A 187 8.93 -1.47 -14.69
CA PHE A 187 10.35 -1.70 -14.85
C PHE A 187 10.67 -3.19 -14.80
N HIS A 188 11.55 -3.63 -15.69
CA HIS A 188 11.92 -5.03 -15.77
C HIS A 188 12.70 -5.47 -14.51
N PRO A 189 12.37 -6.62 -13.88
CA PRO A 189 13.09 -7.06 -12.67
C PRO A 189 14.59 -7.30 -12.87
N ALA A 190 15.03 -7.63 -14.08
CA ALA A 190 16.47 -7.78 -14.38
C ALA A 190 17.24 -6.45 -14.25
N ALA A 191 16.56 -5.31 -14.36
CA ALA A 191 17.16 -3.99 -14.19
C ALA A 191 17.57 -3.69 -12.74
N ILE A 192 17.10 -4.47 -11.75
CA ILE A 192 17.37 -4.24 -10.32
C ILE A 192 18.88 -4.13 -10.05
N ASN A 193 19.69 -5.03 -10.60
CA ASN A 193 21.13 -5.01 -10.32
C ASN A 193 21.83 -3.80 -10.94
N ASP A 194 21.36 -3.36 -12.12
CA ASP A 194 21.87 -2.18 -12.79
C ASP A 194 21.49 -0.92 -11.98
N MET A 195 20.24 -0.80 -11.54
CA MET A 195 19.77 0.25 -10.63
C MET A 195 20.55 0.29 -9.30
N LEU A 196 20.82 -0.86 -8.70
CA LEU A 196 21.63 -0.91 -7.48
C LEU A 196 23.06 -0.46 -7.75
N SER A 197 23.65 -0.86 -8.87
CA SER A 197 25.00 -0.44 -9.24
C SER A 197 25.12 1.07 -9.49
N THR A 198 24.04 1.75 -9.91
CA THR A 198 24.02 3.20 -10.12
C THR A 198 23.70 3.99 -8.85
N PHE A 199 22.78 3.51 -8.01
CA PHE A 199 22.35 4.25 -6.82
C PHE A 199 23.28 4.05 -5.62
N LEU A 200 23.83 2.86 -5.42
CA LEU A 200 24.64 2.56 -4.23
C LEU A 200 25.94 3.38 -4.15
N PRO A 201 26.68 3.67 -5.24
CA PRO A 201 27.88 4.50 -5.17
C PRO A 201 27.62 5.95 -4.74
N LEU A 202 26.37 6.42 -4.83
CA LEU A 202 25.98 7.78 -4.42
C LEU A 202 25.78 7.90 -2.91
N LEU A 203 25.71 6.78 -2.18
CA LEU A 203 25.54 6.77 -0.73
C LEU A 203 26.84 7.18 -0.04
N ASN A 204 26.98 8.48 0.23
CA ASN A 204 28.04 8.99 1.09
C ASN A 204 27.52 9.20 2.51
N GLY A 205 27.99 8.37 3.47
CA GLY A 205 27.58 8.42 4.88
C GLY A 205 27.87 9.74 5.61
N THR A 206 28.64 10.65 5.00
CA THR A 206 29.00 11.95 5.59
C THR A 206 28.04 13.09 5.22
N GLN A 207 27.24 12.94 4.15
CA GLN A 207 26.35 13.98 3.64
C GLN A 207 24.89 13.52 3.65
N LEU A 208 24.06 14.14 4.49
CA LEU A 208 22.64 13.79 4.65
C LEU A 208 21.86 13.89 3.33
N ASP A 209 22.12 14.89 2.49
CA ASP A 209 21.41 15.08 1.22
C ASP A 209 21.66 13.95 0.23
N THR A 210 22.89 13.44 0.19
CA THR A 210 23.24 12.29 -0.66
C THR A 210 22.55 11.02 -0.17
N ILE A 211 22.40 10.85 1.15
CA ILE A 211 21.69 9.72 1.76
C ILE A 211 20.19 9.81 1.44
N LEU A 212 19.56 10.98 1.63
CA LEU A 212 18.12 11.16 1.40
C LEU A 212 17.75 11.09 -0.09
N SER A 213 18.60 11.59 -0.98
CA SER A 213 18.39 11.51 -2.44
C SER A 213 18.61 10.09 -2.98
N SER A 214 19.69 9.41 -2.58
CA SER A 214 19.92 8.01 -2.98
C SER A 214 18.86 7.06 -2.42
N GLN A 215 18.41 7.27 -1.18
CA GLN A 215 17.26 6.55 -0.63
C GLN A 215 16.00 6.80 -1.48
N TYR A 216 15.74 8.05 -1.87
CA TYR A 216 14.61 8.36 -2.74
C TYR A 216 14.70 7.60 -4.07
N TYR A 217 15.88 7.55 -4.70
CA TYR A 217 16.07 6.78 -5.92
C TYR A 217 15.81 5.29 -5.72
N LEU A 218 16.37 4.70 -4.65
CA LEU A 218 16.14 3.29 -4.32
C LEU A 218 14.64 2.99 -4.14
N LEU A 219 13.92 3.80 -3.38
CA LEU A 219 12.52 3.54 -3.06
C LEU A 219 11.56 3.84 -4.23
N SER A 220 11.89 4.82 -5.08
CA SER A 220 11.05 5.22 -6.21
C SER A 220 11.27 4.36 -7.46
N PHE A 221 12.50 3.90 -7.71
CA PHE A 221 12.84 3.17 -8.93
C PHE A 221 12.87 1.65 -8.78
N LEU A 222 13.28 1.08 -7.64
CA LEU A 222 13.46 -0.38 -7.53
C LEU A 222 12.13 -1.14 -7.69
N PRO A 223 11.95 -2.06 -8.64
CA PRO A 223 10.72 -2.84 -8.80
C PRO A 223 10.21 -3.50 -7.49
N LEU A 224 8.89 -3.47 -7.26
CA LEU A 224 8.26 -4.14 -6.11
C LEU A 224 8.25 -5.67 -6.24
N SER A 225 8.41 -6.23 -7.44
CA SER A 225 8.19 -7.66 -7.68
C SER A 225 9.21 -8.57 -7.00
N HIS A 226 10.50 -8.23 -7.05
CA HIS A 226 11.60 -9.10 -6.58
C HIS A 226 12.48 -8.40 -5.54
N PRO A 227 11.97 -8.19 -4.31
CA PRO A 227 12.70 -7.44 -3.28
C PRO A 227 13.83 -8.22 -2.60
N GLN A 228 14.01 -9.50 -2.90
CA GLN A 228 14.95 -10.40 -2.22
C GLN A 228 16.39 -9.87 -2.20
N SER A 229 16.84 -9.28 -3.31
CA SER A 229 18.21 -8.81 -3.45
C SER A 229 18.51 -7.57 -2.61
N TYR A 230 17.54 -6.65 -2.48
CA TYR A 230 17.78 -5.34 -1.88
C TYR A 230 17.15 -5.15 -0.51
N LEU A 231 16.10 -5.92 -0.15
CA LEU A 231 15.36 -5.72 1.10
C LEU A 231 16.23 -5.88 2.36
N PRO A 232 17.12 -6.90 2.48
CA PRO A 232 18.02 -7.00 3.62
C PRO A 232 18.96 -5.80 3.74
N MET A 233 19.44 -5.29 2.60
CA MET A 233 20.31 -4.12 2.54
C MET A 233 19.55 -2.86 2.99
N LEU A 234 18.31 -2.66 2.54
CA LEU A 234 17.46 -1.55 3.00
C LEU A 234 17.22 -1.59 4.51
N PHE A 235 16.96 -2.77 5.09
CA PHE A 235 16.80 -2.89 6.55
C PHE A 235 18.06 -2.52 7.32
N ARG A 236 19.23 -2.95 6.85
CA ARG A 236 20.51 -2.60 7.49
C ARG A 236 20.82 -1.11 7.39
N MET A 237 20.49 -0.46 6.29
CA MET A 237 20.60 1.00 6.18
C MET A 237 19.57 1.73 7.04
N TRP A 238 18.38 1.15 7.20
CA TRP A 238 17.33 1.75 8.02
C TRP A 238 17.68 1.72 9.52
N GLU A 239 18.35 0.68 9.99
CA GLU A 239 18.83 0.59 11.36
C GLU A 239 19.90 1.64 11.71
N SER A 240 20.69 2.10 10.72
CA SER A 240 21.79 3.04 10.96
C SER A 240 21.38 4.52 10.91
N ILE A 241 20.22 4.84 10.32
CA ILE A 241 19.80 6.22 10.06
C ILE A 241 18.56 6.56 10.91
N ASN A 242 18.61 7.71 11.60
CA ASN A 242 17.49 8.22 12.38
C ASN A 242 16.99 9.56 11.81
N SER A 243 16.09 9.49 10.84
CA SER A 243 15.46 10.64 10.16
C SER A 243 13.97 10.34 9.95
N TYR A 244 13.09 11.31 10.16
CA TYR A 244 11.65 11.10 9.98
C TYR A 244 11.33 11.00 8.49
N MET A 245 11.90 11.87 7.65
CA MET A 245 11.76 11.77 6.20
C MET A 245 12.22 10.40 5.67
N TYR A 246 13.32 9.87 6.22
CA TYR A 246 13.80 8.54 5.88
C TYR A 246 12.80 7.45 6.30
N ASP A 247 12.35 7.49 7.56
CA ASP A 247 11.41 6.52 8.14
C ASP A 247 10.08 6.50 7.38
N GLU A 248 9.49 7.66 7.08
CA GLU A 248 8.20 7.76 6.42
C GLU A 248 8.22 7.17 5.00
N ARG A 249 9.28 7.44 4.22
CA ARG A 249 9.45 6.86 2.88
C ARG A 249 9.63 5.35 2.94
N MET A 250 10.42 4.87 3.90
CA MET A 250 10.68 3.45 4.08
C MET A 250 9.41 2.70 4.52
N LEU A 251 8.64 3.26 5.45
CA LEU A 251 7.34 2.71 5.88
C LEU A 251 6.33 2.65 4.72
N HIS A 252 6.22 3.68 3.90
CA HIS A 252 5.37 3.65 2.71
C HIS A 252 5.77 2.55 1.72
N PHE A 253 7.08 2.39 1.51
CA PHE A 253 7.62 1.34 0.67
C PHE A 253 7.29 -0.06 1.20
N LEU A 254 7.52 -0.31 2.49
CA LEU A 254 7.19 -1.58 3.12
C LEU A 254 5.69 -1.86 3.13
N ALA A 255 4.85 -0.84 3.28
CA ALA A 255 3.41 -1.00 3.22
C ALA A 255 2.95 -1.53 1.86
N LYS A 256 3.48 -0.98 0.77
CA LYS A 256 3.23 -1.48 -0.59
C LYS A 256 3.77 -2.90 -0.77
N LEU A 257 4.97 -3.18 -0.26
CA LEU A 257 5.62 -4.49 -0.38
C LEU A 257 4.85 -5.57 0.40
N ALA A 258 4.42 -5.28 1.62
CA ALA A 258 3.59 -6.17 2.42
C ALA A 258 2.23 -6.45 1.74
N GLU A 259 1.64 -5.44 1.10
CA GLU A 259 0.39 -5.58 0.32
C GLU A 259 0.59 -6.47 -0.92
N THR A 260 1.65 -6.25 -1.70
CA THR A 260 1.88 -6.99 -2.95
C THR A 260 2.30 -8.44 -2.74
N HIS A 261 3.00 -8.77 -1.66
CA HIS A 261 3.56 -10.11 -1.44
C HIS A 261 2.72 -11.03 -0.56
N VAL A 262 1.48 -10.64 -0.26
CA VAL A 262 0.52 -11.62 0.28
C VAL A 262 0.30 -12.75 -0.74
N SER A 263 0.22 -12.41 -2.03
CA SER A 263 0.28 -13.40 -3.12
C SER A 263 1.75 -13.81 -3.37
N PRO A 264 2.07 -15.12 -3.31
CA PRO A 264 3.44 -15.60 -3.48
C PRO A 264 3.93 -15.48 -4.93
N GLU A 265 3.00 -15.43 -5.89
CA GLU A 265 3.28 -15.49 -7.32
C GLU A 265 4.01 -14.26 -7.85
N VAL A 266 3.86 -13.09 -7.23
CA VAL A 266 4.44 -11.84 -7.74
C VAL A 266 5.97 -11.87 -7.71
N SER A 267 6.56 -12.57 -6.73
CA SER A 267 8.01 -12.65 -6.51
C SER A 267 8.67 -13.91 -7.03
N ASP A 268 7.96 -14.73 -7.80
CA ASP A 268 8.54 -15.95 -8.32
C ASP A 268 9.76 -15.61 -9.21
N PRO A 269 10.97 -16.11 -8.89
CA PRO A 269 12.15 -15.87 -9.71
C PRO A 269 11.98 -16.39 -11.16
N ARG A 270 11.11 -17.40 -11.39
CA ARG A 270 10.82 -17.94 -12.73
C ARG A 270 10.19 -16.90 -13.65
N LYS A 271 9.35 -16.00 -13.10
CA LYS A 271 8.73 -14.92 -13.86
C LYS A 271 9.75 -13.97 -14.49
N ILE A 272 10.96 -13.86 -13.95
CA ILE A 272 12.01 -13.03 -14.55
C ILE A 272 12.42 -13.58 -15.93
N ALA A 273 12.42 -14.91 -16.10
CA ALA A 273 12.74 -15.56 -17.37
C ALA A 273 11.55 -15.58 -18.34
N GLU A 274 10.31 -15.58 -17.83
CA GLU A 274 9.09 -15.57 -18.65
C GLU A 274 8.75 -14.20 -19.23
N ILE A 275 9.14 -13.12 -18.56
CA ILE A 275 8.87 -11.75 -19.02
C ILE A 275 9.82 -11.44 -20.20
N PRO A 276 9.30 -11.10 -21.40
CA PRO A 276 10.16 -10.69 -22.51
C PRO A 276 10.97 -9.44 -22.17
N ASP A 277 12.16 -9.32 -22.75
CA ASP A 277 13.06 -8.20 -22.48
C ASP A 277 13.14 -7.23 -23.68
N ASP A 278 12.01 -6.61 -24.00
CA ASP A 278 11.86 -5.85 -25.25
C ASP A 278 12.41 -4.41 -25.18
N GLU A 279 12.53 -3.83 -23.98
CA GLU A 279 12.81 -2.40 -23.77
C GLU A 279 14.05 -2.24 -22.87
N VAL A 280 15.23 -2.26 -23.49
CA VAL A 280 16.53 -2.01 -22.84
C VAL A 280 16.98 -0.58 -23.15
N SER A 281 17.24 0.22 -22.11
CA SER A 281 17.73 1.58 -22.29
C SER A 281 19.21 1.62 -22.71
N HIS A 282 19.61 2.63 -23.49
CA HIS A 282 21.01 2.80 -23.89
C HIS A 282 21.92 2.92 -22.66
N GLY A 283 22.94 2.05 -22.58
CA GLY A 283 23.92 2.01 -21.49
C GLY A 283 23.59 1.06 -20.33
N GLU A 284 22.44 0.37 -20.36
CA GLU A 284 22.08 -0.65 -19.37
C GLU A 284 22.94 -1.91 -19.56
N THR A 285 23.71 -2.30 -18.54
CA THR A 285 24.61 -3.47 -18.61
C THR A 285 24.03 -4.71 -17.97
N ARG A 286 23.02 -4.54 -17.10
CA ARG A 286 22.28 -5.59 -16.37
C ARG A 286 23.20 -6.69 -15.82
N PRO A 287 24.13 -6.33 -14.92
CA PRO A 287 25.07 -7.30 -14.37
C PRO A 287 24.31 -8.39 -13.60
N GLN A 288 24.54 -9.65 -13.93
CA GLN A 288 23.99 -10.76 -13.18
C GLN A 288 24.97 -11.14 -12.08
N TRP A 289 24.68 -10.73 -10.84
CA TRP A 289 25.45 -11.16 -9.68
C TRP A 289 25.21 -12.65 -9.41
N SER A 290 26.25 -13.34 -8.94
CA SER A 290 26.18 -14.75 -8.56
C SER A 290 25.08 -14.93 -7.50
N LYS A 291 24.05 -15.72 -7.81
CA LYS A 291 23.02 -16.10 -6.84
C LYS A 291 23.42 -17.46 -6.26
N ASP A 292 23.33 -17.61 -4.94
CA ASP A 292 23.39 -18.93 -4.32
C ASP A 292 22.24 -19.77 -4.89
N GLU A 293 22.56 -20.91 -5.52
CA GLU A 293 21.61 -21.79 -6.20
C GLU A 293 20.61 -22.37 -5.18
N ALA A 294 19.49 -21.69 -4.97
CA ALA A 294 18.38 -22.23 -4.20
C ALA A 294 17.72 -23.34 -5.03
N ARG A 295 17.73 -24.56 -4.47
CA ARG A 295 17.20 -25.79 -5.07
C ARG A 295 15.80 -25.58 -5.63
N ASP A 296 15.70 -25.71 -6.94
CA ASP A 296 14.47 -25.77 -7.71
C ASP A 296 13.55 -26.86 -7.14
N ASP A 297 12.31 -26.49 -6.80
CA ASP A 297 11.10 -27.26 -7.10
C ASP A 297 9.84 -26.62 -6.49
N PHE A 298 9.94 -25.89 -5.36
CA PHE A 298 8.79 -25.26 -4.72
C PHE A 298 9.11 -23.85 -4.20
N TRP A 299 8.39 -22.83 -4.69
CA TRP A 299 8.49 -21.44 -4.23
C TRP A 299 7.41 -21.14 -3.18
N PRO A 300 7.76 -21.09 -1.87
CA PRO A 300 6.80 -20.78 -0.83
C PRO A 300 6.45 -19.28 -0.76
N GLY A 301 7.02 -18.40 -1.59
CA GLY A 301 6.88 -16.94 -1.46
C GLY A 301 7.91 -16.31 -0.51
N LEU A 302 7.93 -14.97 -0.43
CA LEU A 302 8.81 -14.19 0.46
C LEU A 302 8.43 -14.31 1.96
N TYR A 303 7.70 -15.35 2.33
CA TYR A 303 7.15 -15.49 3.66
C TYR A 303 8.23 -15.92 4.65
N LYS A 304 8.38 -15.17 5.74
CA LYS A 304 9.35 -15.42 6.82
C LYS A 304 8.60 -15.77 8.12
N ASP A 305 8.87 -15.06 9.22
CA ASP A 305 8.28 -15.31 10.53
C ASP A 305 6.94 -14.60 10.73
N VAL A 306 6.85 -13.34 10.29
CA VAL A 306 5.68 -12.48 10.41
C VAL A 306 5.47 -11.81 9.05
N GLY A 307 4.63 -12.39 8.20
CA GLY A 307 4.50 -11.93 6.82
C GLY A 307 5.83 -12.07 6.07
N ILE A 308 6.31 -10.95 5.57
CA ILE A 308 7.59 -10.82 4.86
C ILE A 308 8.80 -10.57 5.78
N PHE A 309 8.56 -10.37 7.08
CA PHE A 309 9.55 -9.90 8.05
C PHE A 309 10.05 -11.05 8.94
N THR A 310 11.32 -10.98 9.33
CA THR A 310 11.89 -11.78 10.42
C THR A 310 11.38 -11.27 11.78
N GLU A 311 11.50 -12.08 12.84
CA GLU A 311 11.15 -11.63 14.20
C GLU A 311 11.94 -10.36 14.61
N HIS A 312 13.20 -10.22 14.17
CA HIS A 312 14.02 -9.04 14.44
C HIS A 312 13.51 -7.79 13.68
N GLU A 313 13.33 -7.90 12.36
CA GLU A 313 12.79 -6.82 11.51
C GLU A 313 11.40 -6.38 12.01
N TRP A 314 10.56 -7.32 12.45
CA TRP A 314 9.26 -7.04 13.02
C TRP A 314 9.34 -6.29 14.35
N SER A 315 10.27 -6.67 15.24
CA SER A 315 10.47 -5.97 16.51
C SER A 315 10.91 -4.52 16.29
N LEU A 316 11.82 -4.28 15.34
CA LEU A 316 12.24 -2.94 14.93
C LEU A 316 11.04 -2.12 14.42
N LEU A 317 10.19 -2.73 13.59
CA LEU A 317 9.01 -2.08 13.05
C LEU A 317 8.01 -1.68 14.14
N MET A 318 7.78 -2.56 15.13
CA MET A 318 6.91 -2.24 16.27
C MET A 318 7.50 -1.14 17.15
N CYS A 319 8.82 -1.11 17.36
CA CYS A 319 9.50 -0.01 18.05
C CYS A 319 9.35 1.32 17.30
N LYS A 320 9.53 1.32 15.98
CA LYS A 320 9.31 2.50 15.13
C LYS A 320 7.84 2.92 15.13
N CYS A 321 6.90 1.97 15.16
CA CYS A 321 5.47 2.26 15.30
C CYS A 321 5.19 3.02 16.61
N LEU A 322 5.76 2.60 17.73
CA LEU A 322 5.61 3.29 19.01
C LEU A 322 6.24 4.69 18.98
N ALA A 323 7.47 4.81 18.46
CA ALA A 323 8.13 6.10 18.32
C ALA A 323 7.33 7.07 17.42
N SER A 324 6.69 6.53 16.38
CA SER A 324 5.90 7.31 15.42
C SER A 324 4.58 7.85 15.98
N MET A 325 4.10 7.37 17.13
CA MET A 325 2.91 7.91 17.78
C MET A 325 3.22 9.11 18.68
N GLU A 326 4.49 9.49 18.82
CA GLU A 326 4.96 10.70 19.53
C GLU A 326 4.37 10.85 20.95
N ILE A 327 4.16 9.72 21.63
CA ILE A 327 3.60 9.71 22.98
C ILE A 327 4.67 10.20 23.97
N PRO A 328 4.39 11.24 24.78
CA PRO A 328 5.33 11.72 25.78
C PRO A 328 5.45 10.69 26.91
N LEU A 329 6.56 9.96 26.93
CA LEU A 329 6.92 9.03 28.00
C LEU A 329 7.83 9.76 28.98
N ALA A 330 7.59 9.60 30.28
CA ALA A 330 8.30 10.32 31.35
C ALA A 330 9.83 10.10 31.35
N ASP A 331 10.31 9.00 30.75
CA ASP A 331 11.72 8.60 30.71
C ASP A 331 12.29 8.56 29.27
N ALA A 332 11.48 8.94 28.28
CA ALA A 332 11.96 9.08 26.91
C ALA A 332 12.66 10.43 26.77
N GLY A 333 13.97 10.41 26.51
CA GLY A 333 14.69 11.61 26.07
C GLY A 333 14.02 12.25 24.84
N SER A 334 14.43 13.48 24.51
CA SER A 334 13.81 14.27 23.44
C SER A 334 13.65 13.47 22.14
N LEU A 335 12.41 13.12 21.76
CA LEU A 335 12.06 12.48 20.48
C LEU A 335 12.32 13.40 19.26
N THR A 336 12.86 14.59 19.49
CA THR A 336 13.11 15.63 18.49
C THR A 336 14.38 15.42 17.65
N THR A 337 15.18 14.38 17.90
CA THR A 337 16.43 14.16 17.16
C THR A 337 16.19 13.90 15.67
N GLY A 338 15.14 13.15 15.32
CA GLY A 338 14.75 12.90 13.94
C GLY A 338 14.32 14.18 13.19
N PRO A 339 13.33 14.94 13.68
CA PRO A 339 12.94 16.22 13.06
C PRO A 339 14.09 17.24 13.02
N SER A 340 14.98 17.21 14.01
CA SER A 340 16.15 18.10 14.05
C SER A 340 17.19 17.74 12.99
N ALA A 341 17.36 16.44 12.67
CA ALA A 341 18.18 16.00 11.55
C ALA A 341 17.57 16.42 10.21
N ASP A 342 16.25 16.33 10.07
CA ASP A 342 15.56 16.70 8.83
C ASP A 342 15.62 18.21 8.55
N ASN A 343 15.63 19.05 9.59
CA ASN A 343 15.83 20.50 9.44
C ASN A 343 17.23 20.88 8.93
N GLN A 344 18.20 19.96 8.99
CA GLN A 344 19.55 20.16 8.44
C GLN A 344 19.65 19.71 6.98
N ALA A 345 18.62 19.07 6.41
CA ALA A 345 18.59 18.66 5.02
C ALA A 345 18.53 19.87 4.08
N GLY A 346 19.19 19.74 2.93
CA GLY A 346 19.22 20.73 1.87
C GLY A 346 17.83 21.00 1.29
N PHE A 347 17.66 22.22 0.78
CA PHE A 347 16.43 22.67 0.12
C PHE A 347 16.08 21.79 -1.09
N GLU A 348 17.09 21.24 -1.75
CA GLU A 348 17.01 20.36 -2.91
C GLU A 348 16.13 19.13 -2.61
N ILE A 349 16.25 18.55 -1.41
CA ILE A 349 15.47 17.38 -0.98
C ILE A 349 13.98 17.73 -0.82
N GLY A 350 13.67 18.98 -0.49
CA GLY A 350 12.30 19.49 -0.39
C GLY A 350 11.57 19.61 -1.73
N ARG A 351 12.28 19.55 -2.87
CA ARG A 351 11.70 19.58 -4.23
C ARG A 351 11.14 18.22 -4.66
N LEU A 352 11.60 17.14 -4.03
CA LEU A 352 11.09 15.81 -4.28
C LEU A 352 9.66 15.67 -3.73
N PRO A 353 8.85 14.73 -4.26
CA PRO A 353 7.58 14.39 -3.65
C PRO A 353 7.71 14.14 -2.15
N LYS A 354 6.82 14.79 -1.38
CA LYS A 354 6.79 14.64 0.07
C LYS A 354 6.40 13.20 0.42
N PRO A 355 6.98 12.63 1.49
CA PRO A 355 6.57 11.32 1.98
C PRO A 355 5.07 11.29 2.30
N SER A 356 4.45 10.14 2.07
CA SER A 356 3.09 9.91 2.52
C SER A 356 3.06 9.83 4.04
N TRP A 357 1.93 10.25 4.62
CA TRP A 357 1.73 10.14 6.06
C TRP A 357 1.96 8.70 6.57
N ARG A 358 2.77 8.57 7.61
CA ARG A 358 3.23 7.30 8.21
C ARG A 358 2.12 6.38 8.73
N ILE A 359 1.05 6.95 9.26
CA ILE A 359 0.04 6.21 10.03
C ILE A 359 -0.72 5.19 9.18
N PRO A 360 -1.28 5.56 8.01
CA PRO A 360 -1.85 4.59 7.08
C PRO A 360 -0.88 3.46 6.69
N SER A 361 0.39 3.81 6.47
CA SER A 361 1.42 2.85 6.04
C SER A 361 1.71 1.82 7.14
N LEU A 362 1.86 2.25 8.39
CA LEU A 362 2.04 1.35 9.54
C LEU A 362 0.84 0.41 9.73
N ALA A 363 -0.38 0.96 9.67
CA ALA A 363 -1.59 0.17 9.77
C ALA A 363 -1.64 -0.91 8.69
N ARG A 364 -1.28 -0.56 7.45
CA ARG A 364 -1.23 -1.50 6.33
C ARG A 364 -0.21 -2.60 6.55
N ILE A 365 1.01 -2.26 6.97
CA ILE A 365 2.05 -3.25 7.24
C ILE A 365 1.55 -4.28 8.26
N ILE A 366 0.94 -3.80 9.34
CA ILE A 366 0.44 -4.67 10.41
C ILE A 366 -0.70 -5.56 9.93
N VAL A 367 -1.66 -5.01 9.18
CA VAL A 367 -2.80 -5.78 8.68
C VAL A 367 -2.36 -6.81 7.65
N TYR A 368 -1.49 -6.45 6.71
CA TYR A 368 -1.05 -7.35 5.64
C TYR A 368 0.00 -8.38 6.10
N SER A 369 0.58 -8.21 7.30
CA SER A 369 1.40 -9.23 7.96
C SER A 369 0.59 -10.21 8.82
N MET A 370 -0.72 -10.01 8.99
CA MET A 370 -1.57 -10.94 9.76
C MET A 370 -1.81 -12.25 8.99
N ALA A 371 -1.37 -13.38 9.56
CA ALA A 371 -1.70 -14.72 9.10
C ALA A 371 -1.75 -15.71 10.28
N PRO A 372 -2.32 -16.92 10.10
CA PRO A 372 -2.32 -17.96 11.12
C PRO A 372 -0.94 -18.67 11.22
N ASP A 373 0.05 -17.97 11.77
CA ASP A 373 1.47 -18.41 11.84
C ASP A 373 1.86 -19.16 13.12
N GLY A 374 0.99 -19.14 14.12
CA GLY A 374 1.27 -19.58 15.47
C GLY A 374 0.21 -20.51 16.03
N ILE A 375 0.58 -21.26 17.08
CA ILE A 375 -0.37 -22.09 17.81
C ILE A 375 -1.36 -21.14 18.51
N PRO A 376 -2.68 -21.28 18.24
CA PRO A 376 -3.67 -20.41 18.85
C PRO A 376 -3.69 -20.59 20.36
N ALA A 377 -3.66 -19.48 21.09
CA ALA A 377 -3.98 -19.50 22.51
C ALA A 377 -5.42 -19.99 22.71
N PRO A 378 -5.72 -20.75 23.79
CA PRO A 378 -7.09 -21.17 24.09
C PRO A 378 -8.01 -19.93 24.19
N PRO A 379 -9.27 -20.02 23.72
CA PRO A 379 -10.18 -18.89 23.71
C PRO A 379 -10.47 -18.43 25.14
N SER A 380 -9.85 -17.34 25.56
CA SER A 380 -10.16 -16.70 26.84
C SER A 380 -11.55 -16.07 26.76
N THR A 381 -12.43 -16.47 27.68
CA THR A 381 -13.76 -15.88 27.92
C THR A 381 -13.69 -14.60 28.76
N ALA A 382 -12.51 -14.21 29.23
CA ALA A 382 -12.32 -13.00 30.03
C ALA A 382 -12.37 -11.74 29.14
N PRO A 383 -13.09 -10.67 29.55
CA PRO A 383 -12.85 -9.34 29.00
C PRO A 383 -11.37 -8.98 29.27
N THR A 384 -10.71 -8.36 28.29
CA THR A 384 -9.34 -7.76 28.33
C THR A 384 -8.55 -8.03 29.61
N PRO A 385 -7.41 -8.74 29.57
CA PRO A 385 -6.64 -8.90 30.79
C PRO A 385 -6.17 -7.50 31.22
N PHE A 386 -6.55 -7.08 32.42
CA PHE A 386 -5.85 -6.03 33.14
C PHE A 386 -4.42 -6.53 33.39
N PHE A 387 -3.55 -6.39 32.40
CA PHE A 387 -2.12 -6.68 32.52
C PHE A 387 -1.44 -5.36 32.86
N THR A 388 -1.34 -5.06 34.15
CA THR A 388 -0.23 -4.22 34.61
C THR A 388 1.06 -5.02 34.32
N PRO A 389 2.06 -4.45 33.63
CA PRO A 389 3.33 -5.13 33.50
C PRO A 389 3.93 -5.22 34.90
N LEU A 390 4.18 -6.45 35.38
CA LEU A 390 5.02 -6.65 36.56
C LEU A 390 6.38 -6.01 36.26
N PRO A 391 6.89 -5.13 37.14
CA PRO A 391 8.21 -4.55 36.94
C PRO A 391 9.24 -5.68 36.89
N SER A 392 10.02 -5.68 35.80
CA SER A 392 11.14 -6.60 35.60
C SER A 392 12.16 -6.43 36.73
N GLY A 393 12.13 -7.32 37.72
CA GLY A 393 13.18 -7.39 38.73
C GLY A 393 12.71 -7.78 40.12
N MET A 394 12.10 -8.96 40.29
CA MET A 394 11.98 -9.59 41.62
C MET A 394 11.74 -11.10 41.48
N ASN A 395 12.82 -11.84 41.20
CA ASN A 395 12.85 -13.28 41.44
C ASN A 395 13.18 -13.51 42.92
N THR A 396 12.16 -13.66 43.75
CA THR A 396 12.29 -14.40 45.01
C THR A 396 11.00 -15.20 45.22
N PRO A 397 11.06 -16.53 45.40
CA PRO A 397 9.86 -17.31 45.62
C PRO A 397 9.38 -17.08 47.07
N SER A 398 8.20 -16.50 47.22
CA SER A 398 7.49 -16.52 48.50
C SER A 398 6.94 -17.92 48.73
N ILE A 399 7.53 -18.63 49.69
CA ILE A 399 7.01 -19.87 50.24
C ILE A 399 5.91 -19.47 51.20
N HIS A 400 4.64 -19.79 50.92
CA HIS A 400 3.69 -20.22 51.93
C HIS A 400 2.41 -20.79 51.28
N THR A 401 2.06 -22.02 51.68
CA THR A 401 0.82 -22.77 51.41
C THR A 401 0.73 -23.58 50.10
N SER A 402 1.63 -24.54 49.91
CA SER A 402 1.37 -25.69 49.02
C SER A 402 1.16 -26.95 49.86
N THR A 403 -0.01 -27.57 49.72
CA THR A 403 -0.32 -28.85 50.37
C THR A 403 0.31 -30.00 49.59
N LEU A 404 0.74 -31.06 50.31
CA LEU A 404 1.45 -32.24 49.82
C LEU A 404 0.81 -32.96 48.61
N LYS A 405 -0.47 -32.68 48.33
CA LYS A 405 -1.24 -33.26 47.23
C LYS A 405 -0.81 -32.69 45.86
N ASP A 406 -0.37 -31.44 45.80
CA ASP A 406 0.03 -30.79 44.54
C ASP A 406 1.42 -31.22 44.05
N TYR A 407 2.28 -31.69 44.97
CA TYR A 407 3.61 -32.23 44.62
C TYR A 407 3.55 -33.61 43.97
N LEU A 408 2.51 -34.41 44.28
CA LEU A 408 2.38 -35.77 43.77
C LEU A 408 1.65 -35.85 42.43
N SER A 409 0.95 -34.78 42.02
CA SER A 409 0.30 -34.67 40.71
C SER A 409 1.19 -34.07 39.62
N ALA A 410 2.42 -33.66 39.95
CA ALA A 410 3.38 -33.20 38.94
C ALA A 410 3.85 -34.41 38.12
N PRO A 411 3.60 -34.46 36.78
CA PRO A 411 4.08 -35.55 35.97
C PRO A 411 5.62 -35.52 35.98
N LEU A 412 6.21 -36.60 36.52
CA LEU A 412 7.64 -36.90 36.48
C LEU A 412 8.04 -37.25 35.04
N GLY A 413 8.10 -36.22 34.21
CA GLY A 413 8.63 -36.27 32.86
C GLY A 413 9.36 -34.97 32.61
N LYS A 414 10.68 -34.96 32.87
CA LYS A 414 11.63 -34.00 32.29
C LYS A 414 11.66 -34.22 30.77
N GLY A 415 10.57 -33.87 30.10
CA GLY A 415 10.53 -33.65 28.67
C GLY A 415 10.88 -32.19 28.42
N VAL A 416 11.71 -31.94 27.43
CA VAL A 416 12.03 -30.62 26.89
C VAL A 416 10.73 -30.00 26.33
N GLN A 417 9.84 -29.50 27.19
CA GLN A 417 8.82 -28.55 26.79
C GLN A 417 9.51 -27.18 26.77
N ALA A 418 10.18 -26.89 25.65
CA ALA A 418 10.34 -25.50 25.26
C ALA A 418 8.94 -24.86 25.36
N ASN A 419 8.76 -23.85 26.22
CA ASN A 419 7.53 -23.08 26.31
C ASN A 419 7.11 -22.66 24.90
N ARG A 420 6.18 -23.39 24.29
CA ARG A 420 5.67 -23.07 22.96
C ARG A 420 4.85 -21.79 23.10
N LYS A 421 5.41 -20.66 22.67
CA LYS A 421 4.73 -19.35 22.68
C LYS A 421 3.38 -19.51 21.97
N THR A 422 2.28 -19.32 22.71
CA THR A 422 0.92 -19.28 22.15
C THR A 422 0.60 -17.85 21.74
N TYR A 423 -0.08 -17.68 20.61
CA TYR A 423 -0.42 -16.37 20.06
C TYR A 423 -1.93 -16.17 19.98
N ILE A 424 -2.39 -14.93 20.16
CA ILE A 424 -3.81 -14.57 20.08
C ILE A 424 -4.34 -14.92 18.68
N ALA A 425 -5.40 -15.74 18.64
CA ALA A 425 -5.99 -16.28 17.42
C ALA A 425 -4.97 -16.96 16.45
N GLY A 426 -3.81 -17.37 16.96
CA GLY A 426 -2.74 -17.99 16.17
C GLY A 426 -1.96 -17.02 15.28
N SER A 427 -2.06 -15.70 15.49
CA SER A 427 -1.33 -14.71 14.67
C SER A 427 -0.35 -13.88 15.50
N ARG A 428 0.92 -13.89 15.08
CA ARG A 428 2.00 -13.13 15.76
C ARG A 428 1.82 -11.63 15.60
N ALA A 429 1.46 -11.17 14.40
CA ALA A 429 1.18 -9.76 14.11
C ALA A 429 0.00 -9.22 14.93
N LEU A 430 -1.09 -9.98 15.01
CA LEU A 430 -2.24 -9.61 15.83
C LEU A 430 -1.90 -9.55 17.32
N ASP A 431 -1.13 -10.52 17.83
CA ASP A 431 -0.67 -10.51 19.22
C ASP A 431 0.18 -9.28 19.53
N SER A 432 1.14 -8.92 18.67
CA SER A 432 1.91 -7.68 18.84
C SER A 432 1.04 -6.42 18.79
N LEU A 433 0.01 -6.39 17.93
CA LEU A 433 -0.93 -5.28 17.86
C LEU A 433 -1.75 -5.17 19.15
N VAL A 434 -2.29 -6.29 19.67
CA VAL A 434 -3.07 -6.28 20.90
C VAL A 434 -2.23 -5.82 22.09
N ARG A 435 -0.97 -6.28 22.19
CA ARG A 435 -0.03 -5.79 23.22
C ARG A 435 0.26 -4.30 23.07
N PHE A 436 0.44 -3.83 21.83
CA PHE A 436 0.61 -2.41 21.55
C PHE A 436 -0.62 -1.60 22.00
N ILE A 437 -1.82 -2.00 21.59
CA ILE A 437 -3.07 -1.34 21.97
C ILE A 437 -3.26 -1.32 23.50
N ALA A 438 -2.96 -2.42 24.19
CA ALA A 438 -3.01 -2.49 25.65
C ALA A 438 -2.04 -1.48 26.31
N SER A 439 -0.84 -1.30 25.74
CA SER A 439 0.15 -0.35 26.26
C SER A 439 -0.25 1.13 26.09
N ILE A 440 -1.10 1.44 25.11
CA ILE A 440 -1.52 2.81 24.81
C ILE A 440 -2.96 3.13 25.24
N GLN A 441 -3.65 2.18 25.88
CA GLN A 441 -5.07 2.30 26.24
C GLN A 441 -5.37 3.56 27.05
N ASP A 442 -4.49 3.93 27.99
CA ASP A 442 -4.67 5.08 28.87
C ASP A 442 -4.59 6.43 28.13
N PHE A 443 -3.98 6.47 26.94
CA PHE A 443 -3.92 7.68 26.10
C PHE A 443 -5.19 7.92 25.27
N PHE A 444 -6.13 6.97 25.28
CA PHE A 444 -7.45 7.15 24.64
C PHE A 444 -8.52 7.67 25.59
N HIS A 445 -8.20 7.81 26.87
CA HIS A 445 -9.10 8.42 27.83
C HIS A 445 -9.25 9.92 27.56
N VAL A 446 -10.46 10.46 27.68
CA VAL A 446 -10.78 11.87 27.37
C VAL A 446 -9.89 12.86 28.14
N SER A 447 -9.56 12.54 29.39
CA SER A 447 -8.70 13.39 30.23
C SER A 447 -7.23 13.42 29.82
N ASN A 448 -6.78 12.52 28.93
CA ASN A 448 -5.38 12.38 28.50
C ASN A 448 -5.23 12.69 27.00
N SER A 449 -5.93 13.73 26.54
CA SER A 449 -5.86 14.20 25.15
C SER A 449 -4.63 15.06 24.88
N GLY A 450 -4.02 14.89 23.72
CA GLY A 450 -2.83 15.63 23.30
C GLY A 450 -2.62 15.58 21.79
N SER A 451 -1.44 16.00 21.30
CA SER A 451 -1.12 15.91 19.87
C SER A 451 -1.11 14.47 19.34
N TRP A 452 -0.83 13.49 20.20
CA TRP A 452 -0.82 12.07 19.84
C TRP A 452 -2.21 11.48 19.63
N THR A 453 -3.29 12.06 20.18
CA THR A 453 -4.62 11.43 20.12
C THR A 453 -5.24 11.45 18.72
N THR A 454 -4.91 12.46 17.90
CA THR A 454 -5.31 12.52 16.50
C THR A 454 -4.66 11.39 15.70
N ASP A 455 -3.37 11.16 15.95
CA ASP A 455 -2.57 10.12 15.29
C ASP A 455 -2.97 8.72 15.73
N LEU A 456 -3.18 8.52 17.03
CA LEU A 456 -3.66 7.27 17.62
C LEU A 456 -5.06 6.88 17.11
N SER A 457 -5.99 7.84 17.03
CA SER A 457 -7.34 7.58 16.51
C SER A 457 -7.33 7.31 15.00
N ALA A 458 -6.47 8.01 14.25
CA ALA A 458 -6.26 7.72 12.83
C ALA A 458 -5.66 6.33 12.61
N PHE A 459 -4.71 5.91 13.45
CA PHE A 459 -4.08 4.59 13.39
C PHE A 459 -5.10 3.47 13.53
N ILE A 460 -5.95 3.52 14.56
CA ILE A 460 -7.00 2.52 14.77
C ILE A 460 -8.00 2.51 13.60
N LYS A 461 -8.40 3.70 13.11
CA LYS A 461 -9.28 3.82 11.95
C LYS A 461 -8.68 3.11 10.73
N TYR A 462 -7.40 3.34 10.43
CA TYR A 462 -6.75 2.72 9.26
C TYR A 462 -6.53 1.21 9.44
N ILE A 463 -6.23 0.72 10.64
CA ILE A 463 -6.16 -0.73 10.90
C ILE A 463 -7.49 -1.40 10.54
N VAL A 464 -8.60 -0.87 11.07
CA VAL A 464 -9.92 -1.46 10.83
C VAL A 464 -10.33 -1.33 9.36
N TYR A 465 -9.98 -0.21 8.72
CA TYR A 465 -10.23 0.00 7.30
C TYR A 465 -9.46 -1.01 6.41
N ASP A 466 -8.14 -1.13 6.60
CA ASP A 466 -7.30 -2.04 5.81
C ASP A 466 -7.65 -3.50 6.12
N PHE A 467 -8.01 -3.83 7.37
CA PHE A 467 -8.45 -5.19 7.73
C PHE A 467 -9.75 -5.55 7.00
N ASN A 468 -10.73 -4.63 6.98
CA ASN A 468 -11.96 -4.83 6.22
C ASN A 468 -11.70 -4.94 4.72
N ARG A 469 -10.83 -4.08 4.17
CA ARG A 469 -10.45 -4.15 2.75
C ARG A 469 -9.89 -5.53 2.41
N ARG A 470 -8.89 -5.99 3.16
CA ARG A 470 -8.27 -7.30 2.99
C ARG A 470 -9.29 -8.44 3.17
N TRP A 471 -10.14 -8.37 4.19
CA TRP A 471 -11.19 -9.36 4.44
C TRP A 471 -12.21 -9.49 3.30
N HIS A 472 -12.55 -8.37 2.65
CA HIS A 472 -13.41 -8.38 1.47
C HIS A 472 -12.71 -8.91 0.22
N GLU A 473 -11.45 -8.56 0.01
CA GLU A 473 -10.61 -9.04 -1.10
C GLU A 473 -10.43 -10.56 -1.06
N GLU A 474 -10.17 -11.12 0.12
CA GLU A 474 -9.97 -12.56 0.34
C GLU A 474 -11.22 -13.43 0.11
N ARG A 475 -12.40 -12.80 0.09
CA ARG A 475 -13.70 -13.46 -0.15
C ARG A 475 -14.12 -13.42 -1.61
N GLN A 476 -13.46 -12.62 -2.45
CA GLN A 476 -13.77 -12.59 -3.87
C GLN A 476 -13.30 -13.91 -4.54
N PRO A 477 -13.98 -14.37 -5.59
CA PRO A 477 -13.56 -15.56 -6.33
C PRO A 477 -12.20 -15.38 -7.01
N ASP A 478 -11.88 -14.16 -7.46
CA ASP A 478 -10.62 -13.79 -8.12
C ASP A 478 -9.42 -13.66 -7.15
N CYS A 479 -9.49 -14.24 -5.94
CA CYS A 479 -8.48 -13.99 -4.92
C CYS A 479 -7.23 -14.86 -5.10
N GLU A 480 -6.09 -14.21 -5.36
CA GLU A 480 -4.76 -14.82 -5.51
C GLU A 480 -4.10 -15.21 -4.17
N THR A 481 -4.71 -14.87 -3.03
CA THR A 481 -4.11 -15.19 -1.72
C THR A 481 -4.33 -16.67 -1.36
N PRO A 482 -3.26 -17.39 -0.95
CA PRO A 482 -3.36 -18.80 -0.65
C PRO A 482 -4.12 -19.03 0.67
N MET A 483 -4.85 -20.14 0.77
CA MET A 483 -5.80 -20.40 1.88
C MET A 483 -5.15 -20.38 3.27
N ASN A 484 -3.88 -20.81 3.37
CA ASN A 484 -3.10 -20.80 4.61
C ASN A 484 -2.69 -19.40 5.09
N ARG A 485 -2.81 -18.36 4.24
CA ARG A 485 -2.51 -16.96 4.59
C ARG A 485 -3.74 -16.11 4.82
N ARG A 486 -4.93 -16.66 4.57
CA ARG A 486 -6.18 -15.91 4.70
C ARG A 486 -6.50 -15.63 6.15
N LEU A 487 -7.16 -14.50 6.38
CA LEU A 487 -7.66 -14.08 7.67
C LEU A 487 -8.72 -15.06 8.17
N THR A 488 -8.67 -15.38 9.46
CA THR A 488 -9.64 -16.28 10.08
C THR A 488 -10.74 -15.51 10.81
N ARG A 489 -11.90 -16.15 11.02
CA ARG A 489 -12.99 -15.57 11.82
C ARG A 489 -12.57 -15.29 13.27
N ALA A 490 -11.66 -16.11 13.82
CA ALA A 490 -11.11 -15.91 15.15
C ALA A 490 -10.31 -14.61 15.22
N MET A 491 -9.42 -14.35 14.25
CA MET A 491 -8.64 -13.11 14.17
C MET A 491 -9.53 -11.88 14.06
N LYS A 492 -10.57 -11.94 13.21
CA LYS A 492 -11.57 -10.87 13.09
C LYS A 492 -12.23 -10.56 14.43
N ARG A 493 -12.69 -11.59 15.15
CA ARG A 493 -13.37 -11.42 16.44
C ARG A 493 -12.43 -10.86 17.51
N GLU A 494 -11.20 -11.35 17.60
CA GLU A 494 -10.20 -10.87 18.57
C GLU A 494 -9.75 -9.43 18.29
N LEU A 495 -9.60 -9.04 17.02
CA LEU A 495 -9.32 -7.65 16.63
C LEU A 495 -10.44 -6.70 17.08
N VAL A 496 -11.70 -7.06 16.84
CA VAL A 496 -12.84 -6.22 17.27
C VAL A 496 -12.89 -6.12 18.79
N LYS A 497 -12.64 -7.23 19.52
CA LYS A 497 -12.63 -7.23 20.99
C LYS A 497 -11.57 -6.29 21.56
N SER A 498 -10.34 -6.32 21.03
CA SER A 498 -9.23 -5.51 21.55
C SER A 498 -9.43 -4.01 21.28
N LEU A 499 -9.90 -3.65 20.09
CA LEU A 499 -10.11 -2.26 19.71
C LEU A 499 -11.39 -1.65 20.31
N ARG A 500 -12.41 -2.48 20.62
CA ARG A 500 -13.68 -2.02 21.19
C ARG A 500 -13.49 -1.16 22.44
N THR A 501 -12.73 -1.64 23.42
CA THR A 501 -12.54 -0.93 24.70
C THR A 501 -11.97 0.47 24.45
N VAL A 502 -10.97 0.55 23.60
CA VAL A 502 -10.27 1.80 23.27
C VAL A 502 -11.16 2.77 22.49
N CYS A 503 -11.91 2.28 21.50
CA CYS A 503 -12.85 3.11 20.75
C CYS A 503 -14.01 3.64 21.62
N LEU A 504 -14.49 2.86 22.59
CA LEU A 504 -15.55 3.31 23.50
C LEU A 504 -15.05 4.39 24.48
N LEU A 505 -13.77 4.34 24.88
CA LEU A 505 -13.15 5.40 25.69
C LEU A 505 -12.98 6.70 24.89
N ALA A 506 -12.50 6.58 23.65
CA ALA A 506 -12.20 7.73 22.79
C ALA A 506 -13.44 8.37 22.14
N MET A 507 -14.61 7.73 22.22
CA MET A 507 -15.87 8.23 21.63
C MET A 507 -16.30 9.59 22.22
N PHE A 508 -15.94 9.85 23.47
CA PHE A 508 -16.27 11.08 24.21
C PHE A 508 -15.13 12.12 24.15
N SER A 509 -14.20 12.00 23.20
CA SER A 509 -13.12 12.97 23.03
C SER A 509 -13.67 14.36 22.66
N GLN A 510 -13.00 15.41 23.13
CA GLN A 510 -13.39 16.80 22.84
C GLN A 510 -13.05 17.21 21.39
N ASP A 511 -12.07 16.54 20.76
CA ASP A 511 -11.63 16.89 19.42
C ASP A 511 -12.52 16.23 18.34
N SER A 512 -13.09 17.07 17.48
CA SER A 512 -13.97 16.65 16.38
C SER A 512 -13.29 15.68 15.42
N THR A 513 -11.98 15.86 15.14
CA THR A 513 -11.27 14.98 14.20
C THR A 513 -11.09 13.57 14.78
N THR A 514 -10.73 13.50 16.06
CA THR A 514 -10.64 12.26 16.83
C THR A 514 -11.99 11.53 16.87
N VAL A 515 -13.08 12.25 17.17
CA VAL A 515 -14.44 11.67 17.19
C VAL A 515 -14.82 11.11 15.81
N SER A 516 -14.57 11.85 14.73
CA SER A 516 -14.84 11.38 13.35
C SER A 516 -14.06 10.11 13.00
N ASN A 517 -12.80 10.04 13.42
CA ASN A 517 -11.97 8.84 13.23
C ASN A 517 -12.53 7.63 13.98
N ILE A 518 -12.92 7.82 15.24
CA ILE A 518 -13.49 6.76 16.08
C ILE A 518 -14.86 6.31 15.58
N GLN A 519 -15.73 7.23 15.17
CA GLN A 519 -17.03 6.89 14.55
C GLN A 519 -16.84 6.05 13.28
N SER A 520 -15.87 6.41 12.43
CA SER A 520 -15.52 5.63 11.23
C SER A 520 -15.02 4.24 11.58
N CYS A 521 -14.24 4.12 12.66
CA CYS A 521 -13.78 2.84 13.20
C CYS A 521 -14.95 1.98 13.71
N LEU A 522 -15.80 2.53 14.60
CA LEU A 522 -16.97 1.84 15.15
C LEU A 522 -17.91 1.36 14.05
N LYS A 523 -18.21 2.21 13.05
CA LYS A 523 -19.01 1.83 11.87
C LYS A 523 -18.42 0.61 11.17
N SER A 524 -17.12 0.62 10.95
CA SER A 524 -16.41 -0.45 10.25
C SER A 524 -16.34 -1.74 11.08
N MET A 525 -16.25 -1.64 12.42
CA MET A 525 -16.32 -2.79 13.33
C MET A 525 -17.73 -3.37 13.45
N SER A 526 -18.78 -2.54 13.41
CA SER A 526 -20.17 -2.99 13.39
C SER A 526 -20.49 -3.84 12.15
N VAL A 527 -19.84 -3.56 11.01
CA VAL A 527 -19.97 -4.40 9.80
C VAL A 527 -19.27 -5.76 9.98
N MET A 528 -18.20 -5.83 10.79
CA MET A 528 -17.46 -7.07 11.02
C MET A 528 -18.14 -8.00 12.03
N GLU A 529 -18.47 -7.48 13.21
CA GLU A 529 -19.01 -8.21 14.36
C GLU A 529 -20.03 -7.31 15.10
N PRO A 530 -21.28 -7.22 14.61
CA PRO A 530 -22.29 -6.31 15.15
C PRO A 530 -22.61 -6.60 16.63
N ASP A 531 -22.64 -7.88 17.00
CA ASP A 531 -23.00 -8.34 18.35
C ASP A 531 -22.09 -7.77 19.45
N LEU A 532 -20.81 -7.51 19.12
CA LEU A 532 -19.83 -7.00 20.08
C LEU A 532 -19.86 -5.48 20.25
N ILE A 533 -20.41 -4.75 19.27
CA ILE A 533 -20.28 -3.30 19.15
C ILE A 533 -21.61 -2.57 19.36
N LEU A 534 -22.71 -3.07 18.80
CA LEU A 534 -24.00 -2.36 18.83
C LEU A 534 -24.54 -2.21 20.25
N TYR A 535 -24.50 -3.28 21.06
CA TYR A 535 -25.03 -3.25 22.43
C TYR A 535 -24.28 -2.23 23.32
N PRO A 536 -22.93 -2.23 23.41
CA PRO A 536 -22.21 -1.25 24.22
C PRO A 536 -22.36 0.21 23.77
N ILE A 537 -22.62 0.45 22.48
CA ILE A 537 -22.91 1.80 21.96
C ILE A 537 -24.30 2.23 22.42
N LEU A 538 -25.32 1.37 22.25
CA LEU A 538 -26.70 1.68 22.66
C LEU A 538 -26.80 1.93 24.17
N GLU A 539 -26.12 1.12 24.97
CA GLU A 539 -26.05 1.27 26.44
C GLU A 539 -25.50 2.64 26.87
N ARG A 540 -24.61 3.23 26.07
CA ARG A 540 -24.05 4.58 26.32
C ARG A 540 -24.89 5.69 25.70
N ALA A 541 -25.45 5.46 24.52
CA ALA A 541 -26.23 6.45 23.80
C ALA A 541 -27.56 6.80 24.49
N VAL A 542 -28.24 5.81 25.09
CA VAL A 542 -29.53 6.05 25.77
C VAL A 542 -29.38 7.02 26.95
N PRO A 543 -28.46 6.80 27.92
CA PRO A 543 -28.22 7.77 28.99
C PRO A 543 -27.77 9.14 28.49
N SER A 544 -26.89 9.20 27.47
CA SER A 544 -26.43 10.49 26.92
C SER A 544 -27.55 11.30 26.26
N LEU A 545 -28.57 10.65 25.69
CA LEU A 545 -29.73 11.34 25.13
C LEU A 545 -30.72 11.81 26.21
N GLU A 546 -30.77 11.13 27.36
CA GLU A 546 -31.60 11.50 28.50
C GLU A 546 -30.94 12.55 29.41
N ALA A 547 -29.61 12.60 29.44
CA ALA A 547 -28.84 13.51 30.26
C ALA A 547 -28.94 14.97 29.73
N LEU A 548 -29.47 15.85 30.57
CA LEU A 548 -29.58 17.29 30.27
C LEU A 548 -28.30 18.09 30.61
N VAL A 549 -27.33 17.47 31.30
CA VAL A 549 -26.14 18.15 31.85
C VAL A 549 -24.87 17.88 31.03
N GLU A 550 -24.81 16.76 30.32
CA GLU A 550 -23.68 16.36 29.48
C GLU A 550 -24.04 16.63 28.02
N THR A 551 -23.66 17.81 27.51
CA THR A 551 -23.99 18.26 26.14
C THR A 551 -22.94 17.90 25.09
N GLN A 552 -21.83 17.28 25.51
CA GLN A 552 -20.74 16.78 24.67
C GLN A 552 -20.93 15.29 24.40
#